data_AF-A0AAP2E5N8-F1
#
_entry.id   AF-A0AAP2E5N8-F1
#
_cell.length_a   1.000
_cell.length_b   1.000
_cell.length_c   1.000
_cell.angle_alpha   90.00
_cell.angle_beta   90.00
_cell.angle_gamma   90.00
#
_symmetry.space_group_name_H-M   'P 1'
#
loop_
_entity.id
_entity.type
_entity.pdbx_description
1 polymer ?
#
loop_
_entity_poly.entity_id
_entity_poly.type
_entity_poly.pdbx_seq_one_letter_code
_entity_poly.pdbx_strand_id
1 'polypeptide(L)' 'LAPGWPLIKEWAYAGFFFVMTGAVVSHLASGDGIGGVVWQSIFVALIVLSWYLRPTARKLHVQPR' A
#
# COMPACT_ATOMS: atom_id res chain seq x y z
N LEU A 1 -12.17 -6.83 3.84
CA LEU A 1 -13.34 -5.98 3.55
C LEU A 1 -13.92 -6.32 2.17
N ALA A 2 -15.26 -6.39 2.07
CA ALA A 2 -16.10 -6.58 0.87
C ALA A 2 -15.74 -7.77 -0.07
N PRO A 3 -16.38 -8.95 0.08
CA PRO A 3 -16.26 -10.02 -0.91
C PRO A 3 -16.85 -9.56 -2.26
N GLY A 4 -16.16 -9.85 -3.37
CA GLY A 4 -16.63 -9.53 -4.73
C GLY A 4 -16.23 -8.17 -5.32
N TRP A 5 -15.55 -7.28 -4.57
CA TRP A 5 -15.24 -5.92 -5.04
C TRP A 5 -13.72 -5.72 -5.24
N PRO A 6 -13.15 -6.17 -6.39
CA PRO A 6 -11.71 -6.10 -6.63
C PRO A 6 -11.21 -4.66 -6.80
N LEU A 7 -12.01 -3.76 -7.41
CA LEU A 7 -11.64 -2.34 -7.59
C LEU A 7 -11.41 -1.61 -6.27
N ILE A 8 -12.36 -1.71 -5.33
CA ILE A 8 -12.21 -1.09 -4.00
C ILE A 8 -10.96 -1.59 -3.29
N LYS A 9 -10.63 -2.88 -3.44
CA LYS A 9 -9.42 -3.44 -2.82
C LYS A 9 -8.16 -2.85 -3.41
N GLU A 10 -8.10 -2.64 -4.71
CA GLU A 10 -6.93 -2.01 -5.35
C GLU A 10 -6.78 -0.55 -4.92
N TRP A 11 -7.88 0.21 -4.86
CA TRP A 11 -7.86 1.56 -4.31
C TRP A 11 -7.46 1.60 -2.83
N ALA A 12 -7.86 0.61 -2.03
CA ALA A 12 -7.42 0.53 -0.64
C ALA A 12 -5.90 0.31 -0.54
N TYR A 13 -5.32 -0.61 -1.31
CA TYR A 13 -3.87 -0.80 -1.35
C TYR A 13 -3.13 0.45 -1.82
N ALA A 14 -3.63 1.14 -2.86
CA ALA A 14 -3.07 2.40 -3.32
C ALA A 14 -3.12 3.47 -2.22
N GLY A 15 -4.27 3.62 -1.56
CA GLY A 15 -4.44 4.55 -0.43
C GLY A 15 -3.44 4.28 0.70
N PHE A 16 -3.32 3.03 1.16
CA PHE A 16 -2.35 2.65 2.19
C PHE A 16 -0.91 2.93 1.76
N PHE A 17 -0.55 2.64 0.51
CA PHE A 17 0.78 2.93 -0.02
C PHE A 17 1.09 4.43 0.03
N PHE A 18 0.16 5.29 -0.41
CA PHE A 18 0.35 6.74 -0.37
C PHE A 18 0.43 7.28 1.05
N VAL A 19 -0.42 6.81 1.97
CA VAL A 19 -0.39 7.25 3.38
C VAL A 19 0.93 6.85 4.04
N MET A 20 1.40 5.61 3.85
CA MET A 20 2.66 5.15 4.47
C MET A 20 3.89 5.83 3.85
N THR A 21 3.89 6.05 2.53
CA THR A 21 4.97 6.80 1.87
C THR A 21 4.99 8.26 2.33
N GLY A 22 3.81 8.88 2.44
CA GLY A 22 3.66 10.22 3.01
C GLY A 22 4.19 10.31 4.45
N ALA A 23 3.90 9.30 5.29
CA ALA A 23 4.44 9.22 6.64
C ALA A 23 5.97 9.14 6.66
N VAL A 24 6.58 8.34 5.78
CA VAL A 24 8.05 8.28 5.63
C VAL A 24 8.62 9.65 5.28
N VAL A 25 8.03 10.34 4.29
CA VAL A 25 8.48 11.67 3.87
C VAL A 25 8.32 12.68 5.01
N SER A 26 7.21 12.64 5.74
CA SER A 26 6.97 13.52 6.89
C SER A 26 7.99 13.31 8.00
N HIS A 27 8.32 12.07 8.37
CA HIS A 27 9.35 11.82 9.39
C HIS A 27 10.73 12.31 8.95
N LEU A 28 11.10 12.10 7.68
CA LEU A 28 12.34 12.63 7.12
C LEU A 28 12.38 14.17 7.15
N ALA A 29 11.27 14.83 6.81
CA ALA A 29 11.17 16.29 6.81
C ALA A 29 11.18 16.90 8.22
N SER A 30 10.54 16.23 9.20
CA SER A 30 10.50 16.67 10.59
C SER A 30 11.82 16.46 11.34
N GLY A 31 12.74 15.66 10.80
CA GLY A 31 13.96 15.27 11.50
C GLY A 31 13.71 14.28 12.65
N ASP A 32 12.56 13.62 12.66
CA ASP A 32 12.28 12.50 13.57
C ASP A 32 13.27 11.40 13.19
N GLY A 33 14.15 11.03 14.12
CA GLY A 33 15.26 10.12 13.85
C GLY A 33 14.84 8.79 13.20
N ILE A 34 15.85 8.01 12.78
CA ILE A 34 15.71 6.82 11.91
C ILE A 34 14.60 5.83 12.35
N GLY A 35 14.31 5.72 13.65
CA GLY A 35 13.25 4.86 14.18
C GLY A 35 11.86 5.09 13.55
N GLY A 36 11.47 6.35 13.33
CA GLY A 36 10.20 6.73 12.70
C GLY A 36 10.20 6.59 11.17
N VAL A 37 11.34 6.27 10.55
CA VAL A 37 11.42 6.03 9.11
C VAL A 37 11.42 4.54 8.82
N VAL A 38 12.16 3.77 9.62
CA VAL A 38 12.34 2.32 9.44
C VAL A 38 11.01 1.58 9.54
N TRP A 39 10.22 1.85 10.58
CA TRP A 39 8.98 1.13 10.83
C TRP A 39 7.94 1.37 9.71
N GLN A 40 7.80 2.60 9.27
CA GLN A 40 6.90 3.03 8.20
C GLN A 40 7.37 2.45 6.85
N SER A 41 8.67 2.41 6.61
CA SER A 41 9.25 1.80 5.40
C SER A 41 8.99 0.29 5.33
N ILE A 42 9.09 -0.42 6.46
CA ILE A 42 8.71 -1.84 6.55
C ILE A 42 7.23 -2.00 6.18
N PHE A 43 6.35 -1.14 6.69
CA PHE A 43 4.93 -1.19 6.32
C PHE A 43 4.67 -0.93 4.84
N VAL A 44 5.35 0.03 4.22
CA VAL A 44 5.28 0.24 2.76
C VAL A 44 5.64 -1.06 2.03
N ALA A 45 6.76 -1.70 2.40
CA ALA A 45 7.19 -2.94 1.79
C ALA A 45 6.16 -4.07 1.97
N LEU A 46 5.57 -4.20 3.15
CA LEU A 46 4.53 -5.19 3.44
C LEU A 46 3.25 -4.94 2.65
N ILE A 47 2.83 -3.68 2.45
CA ILE A 47 1.65 -3.32 1.64
C ILE A 47 1.89 -3.75 0.17
N VAL A 48 3.05 -3.40 -0.39
CA VAL A 48 3.42 -3.75 -1.76
C VAL A 48 3.50 -5.27 -1.92
N LEU A 49 4.17 -5.96 -1.00
CA LEU A 49 4.32 -7.41 -1.05
C LEU A 49 2.97 -8.12 -0.89
N SER A 50 2.12 -7.64 0.02
CA SER A 50 0.76 -8.15 0.21
C SER A 50 -0.09 -8.02 -1.05
N TRP A 51 0.00 -6.88 -1.75
CA TRP A 51 -0.67 -6.69 -3.03
C TRP A 51 -0.09 -7.58 -4.13
N TYR A 52 1.24 -7.68 -4.20
CA TYR A 52 1.96 -8.46 -5.20
C TYR A 52 1.59 -9.94 -5.13
N LEU A 53 1.65 -10.52 -3.91
CA LEU A 53 1.33 -11.92 -3.62
C LEU A 53 -0.16 -12.25 -3.69
N ARG A 54 -1.03 -11.26 -3.90
CA ARG A 54 -2.47 -11.47 -4.02
C ARG A 54 -2.76 -12.35 -5.26
N PRO A 55 -3.55 -13.43 -5.15
CA PRO A 55 -3.87 -14.29 -6.28
C PRO A 55 -4.49 -13.52 -7.45
N THR A 56 -4.11 -13.85 -8.69
CA THR A 56 -4.61 -13.18 -9.91
C THR A 56 -6.12 -13.20 -10.00
N ALA A 57 -6.76 -14.31 -9.61
CA ALA A 57 -8.23 -14.43 -9.54
C ALA A 57 -8.91 -13.41 -8.61
N ARG A 58 -8.16 -12.73 -7.74
CA ARG A 58 -8.66 -11.68 -6.85
C ARG A 58 -8.34 -10.27 -7.38
N LYS A 59 -7.41 -10.09 -8.31
CA LYS A 59 -7.06 -8.80 -8.92
C LYS A 59 -8.13 -8.39 -9.94
N LEU A 60 -8.20 -7.09 -10.26
CA LEU A 60 -9.08 -6.59 -11.30
C LEU A 60 -8.67 -7.16 -12.65
N HIS A 61 -9.63 -7.76 -13.34
CA HIS A 61 -9.52 -8.08 -14.76
C HIS A 61 -10.20 -6.96 -15.54
N VAL A 62 -9.41 -6.10 -16.17
CA VAL A 62 -9.91 -5.11 -17.13
C VAL A 62 -9.97 -5.79 -18.49
N GLN A 63 -11.19 -6.05 -18.98
CA GLN A 63 -11.38 -6.49 -20.36
C GLN A 63 -11.10 -5.29 -21.30
N PRO A 64 -10.24 -5.44 -22.32
CA PRO A 64 -10.07 -4.39 -23.32
C PRO A 64 -11.40 -4.18 -24.06
N ARG A 65 -11.78 -2.91 -24.27
CA ARG A 65 -12.96 -2.53 -25.08
C ARG A 65 -12.67 -2.62 -26.56
#